data_AF-A0A8T3YHL7-F1
#
_entry.id   AF-A0A8T3YHL7-F1
#
_cell.length_a   1.000
_cell.length_b   1.000
_cell.length_c   1.000
_cell.angle_alpha   90.00
_cell.angle_beta   90.00
_cell.angle_gamma   90.00
#
_symmetry.space_group_name_H-M   'P 1'
#
loop_
_entity.id
_entity.type
_entity.pdbx_description
1 polymer ?
#
loop_
_entity_poly.entity_id
_entity_poly.type
_entity_poly.pdbx_seq_one_letter_code
_entity_poly.pdbx_strand_id
1 'polypeptide(L)'
;MQSVHEVFKLIFGVLASILILGVILTFVGNYGNAQERSLEAAALRNVIKSAGDVYVSGNGIPFRGVPNVTFLPGDPPTFRTPDAAVPVRFPLFFRGGEDLFLARSRLDMGWWSFSYVTATPRLRVLFSPVVGDWQQVRDIVSAFPDTEFFDPKVTFGVCDGTQLREQLCTGQACEQRGFRDLPLEGLFPAVAPCTALLPADAILITLSSSCPQPRGVCLTPPDAGGIGTLFSADRALGYYYKDPVDVAALAIGGISDVTELTLFDVKNEQFRTELRLAAEVLRTRILLITPSFPAISPCRPDLAAFLGSLQGLEAILGDEAYYEQYPSLQALLSALGDLRAAHESLAAKGCDY
;
A
#
# COMPACT_ATOMS: atom_id res chain seq x y z
N MET A 1 11.96 30.71 -72.74
CA MET A 1 11.00 29.82 -72.04
C MET A 1 11.64 28.68 -71.24
N GLN A 2 12.95 28.40 -71.38
CA GLN A 2 13.62 27.32 -70.62
C GLN A 2 13.80 27.59 -69.11
N SER A 3 13.94 28.85 -68.66
CA SER A 3 14.23 29.12 -67.24
C SER A 3 13.05 28.86 -66.30
N VAL A 4 11.81 29.01 -66.76
CA VAL A 4 10.62 28.83 -65.91
C VAL A 4 10.42 27.35 -65.56
N HIS A 5 10.76 26.43 -66.47
CA HIS A 5 10.60 25.00 -66.26
C HIS A 5 11.63 24.43 -65.28
N GLU A 6 12.86 24.96 -65.29
CA GLU A 6 13.88 24.58 -64.30
C GLU A 6 13.57 25.12 -62.90
N VAL A 7 13.11 26.37 -62.80
CA VAL A 7 12.64 26.95 -61.54
C VAL A 7 11.45 26.16 -60.98
N PHE A 8 10.52 25.75 -61.83
CA PHE A 8 9.38 24.92 -61.42
C PHE A 8 9.80 23.54 -60.90
N LYS A 9 10.74 22.86 -61.59
CA LYS A 9 11.29 21.57 -61.12
C LYS A 9 12.00 21.71 -59.77
N LEU A 10 12.74 22.80 -59.57
CA LEU A 10 13.44 23.06 -58.32
C LEU A 10 12.46 23.32 -57.17
N ILE A 11 11.45 24.17 -57.38
CA ILE A 11 10.40 24.44 -56.39
C ILE A 11 9.61 23.16 -56.07
N PHE A 12 9.22 22.40 -57.09
CA PHE A 12 8.48 21.15 -56.89
C PHE A 12 9.31 20.08 -56.18
N GLY A 13 10.61 19.98 -56.50
CA GLY A 13 11.55 19.08 -55.82
C GLY A 13 11.72 19.42 -54.34
N VAL A 14 11.80 20.71 -54.00
CA VAL A 14 11.85 21.18 -52.61
C VAL A 14 10.55 20.87 -51.88
N LEU A 15 9.39 21.18 -52.49
CA LEU A 15 8.08 20.89 -51.90
C LEU A 15 7.86 19.39 -51.68
N ALA A 16 8.21 18.55 -52.66
CA ALA A 16 8.12 17.10 -52.54
C ALA A 16 9.06 16.56 -51.45
N SER A 17 10.28 17.11 -51.33
CA SER A 17 11.23 16.71 -50.29
C SER A 17 10.75 17.07 -48.89
N ILE A 18 10.18 18.27 -48.71
CA ILE A 18 9.58 18.70 -47.43
C ILE A 18 8.38 17.81 -47.09
N LEU A 19 7.53 17.49 -48.06
CA LEU A 19 6.38 16.61 -47.87
C LEU A 19 6.83 15.20 -47.44
N ILE A 20 7.79 14.62 -48.14
CA ILE A 20 8.33 13.28 -47.83
C ILE A 20 8.96 13.28 -46.43
N LEU A 21 9.77 14.30 -46.10
CA LEU A 21 10.38 14.41 -44.78
C LEU A 21 9.31 14.57 -43.68
N GLY A 22 8.29 15.39 -43.92
CA GLY A 22 7.16 15.54 -43.01
C GLY A 22 6.41 14.23 -42.78
N VAL A 23 6.13 13.47 -43.84
CA VAL A 23 5.50 12.16 -43.74
C VAL A 23 6.37 11.18 -42.95
N ILE A 24 7.68 11.11 -43.23
CA ILE A 24 8.61 10.23 -42.52
C ILE A 24 8.67 10.59 -41.03
N LEU A 25 8.83 11.87 -40.69
CA LEU A 25 8.87 12.32 -39.28
C LEU A 25 7.57 11.99 -38.54
N THR A 26 6.42 12.19 -39.19
CA THR A 26 5.10 11.85 -38.61
C THR A 26 4.96 10.33 -38.43
N PHE A 27 5.42 9.54 -39.40
CA PHE A 27 5.35 8.08 -39.34
C PHE A 27 6.27 7.50 -38.26
N VAL A 28 7.50 8.00 -38.16
CA VAL A 28 8.47 7.61 -37.12
C VAL A 28 7.97 8.01 -35.73
N GLY A 29 7.41 9.22 -35.57
CA GLY A 29 6.80 9.66 -34.32
C GLY A 29 5.63 8.79 -33.88
N ASN A 30 4.73 8.45 -34.80
CA ASN A 30 3.58 7.58 -34.52
C ASN A 30 4.00 6.13 -34.20
N TYR A 31 5.02 5.60 -34.88
CA TYR A 31 5.49 4.24 -34.63
C TYR A 31 6.25 4.13 -33.30
N GLY A 32 7.06 5.14 -32.96
CA GLY A 32 7.73 5.23 -31.65
C GLY A 32 6.72 5.24 -30.51
N ASN A 33 5.70 6.10 -30.62
CA ASN A 33 4.62 6.18 -29.62
C ASN A 33 3.84 4.86 -29.52
N ALA A 34 3.48 4.22 -30.64
CA ALA A 34 2.76 2.94 -30.61
C ALA A 34 3.57 1.81 -29.96
N GLN A 35 4.89 1.79 -30.19
CA GLN A 35 5.78 0.80 -29.61
C GLN A 35 5.97 1.00 -28.10
N GLU A 36 6.15 2.24 -27.64
CA GLU A 36 6.26 2.60 -26.22
C GLU A 36 5.01 2.17 -25.44
N ARG A 37 3.83 2.48 -25.97
CA ARG A 37 2.53 2.08 -25.38
C ARG A 37 2.36 0.57 -25.28
N SER A 38 2.79 -0.17 -26.31
CA SER A 38 2.76 -1.64 -26.29
C SER A 38 3.70 -2.21 -25.23
N LEU A 39 4.84 -1.57 -24.98
CA LEU A 39 5.80 -1.98 -23.94
C LEU A 39 5.23 -1.71 -22.54
N GLU A 40 4.61 -0.56 -22.31
CA GLU A 40 3.93 -0.24 -21.04
C GLU A 40 2.82 -1.23 -20.70
N ALA A 41 1.97 -1.55 -21.69
CA ALA A 41 0.91 -2.55 -21.53
C ALA A 41 1.45 -3.96 -21.24
N ALA A 42 2.61 -4.32 -21.80
CA ALA A 42 3.27 -5.59 -21.52
C ALA A 42 3.90 -5.59 -20.11
N ALA A 43 4.55 -4.49 -19.72
CA ALA A 43 5.12 -4.29 -18.40
C ALA A 43 4.07 -4.43 -17.30
N LEU A 44 2.91 -3.77 -17.44
CA LEU A 44 1.83 -3.85 -16.46
C LEU A 44 1.29 -5.29 -16.31
N ARG A 45 1.09 -6.00 -17.43
CA ARG A 45 0.65 -7.40 -17.38
C ARG A 45 1.68 -8.31 -16.74
N ASN A 46 2.96 -8.09 -17.02
CA ASN A 46 4.06 -8.86 -16.44
C ASN A 46 4.19 -8.62 -14.94
N VAL A 47 4.11 -7.38 -14.45
CA VAL A 47 4.20 -7.11 -13.01
C VAL A 47 3.03 -7.71 -12.25
N ILE A 48 1.81 -7.65 -12.80
CA ILE A 48 0.63 -8.25 -12.17
C ILE A 48 0.74 -9.77 -12.13
N LYS A 49 1.23 -10.40 -13.21
CA LYS A 49 1.48 -11.84 -13.23
C LYS A 49 2.52 -12.23 -12.18
N SER A 50 3.66 -11.56 -12.17
CA SER A 50 4.73 -11.77 -11.20
C SER A 50 4.27 -11.55 -9.76
N ALA A 51 3.45 -10.53 -9.50
CA ALA A 51 2.85 -10.30 -8.20
C ALA A 51 1.90 -11.44 -7.79
N GLY A 52 1.15 -12.02 -8.74
CA GLY A 52 0.35 -13.22 -8.49
C GLY A 52 1.20 -14.42 -8.10
N ASP A 53 2.34 -14.64 -8.76
CA ASP A 53 3.28 -15.70 -8.42
C ASP A 53 3.89 -15.50 -7.02
N VAL A 54 4.20 -14.25 -6.65
CA VAL A 54 4.67 -13.86 -5.31
C VAL A 54 3.57 -14.06 -4.26
N TYR A 55 2.32 -13.71 -4.57
CA TYR A 55 1.17 -13.89 -3.68
C TYR A 55 1.00 -15.36 -3.28
N VAL A 56 1.10 -16.28 -4.24
CA VAL A 56 0.96 -17.72 -4.01
C VAL A 56 2.21 -18.29 -3.33
N SER A 57 3.39 -18.02 -3.87
CA SER A 57 4.64 -18.66 -3.41
C SER A 57 5.21 -18.06 -2.11
N GLY A 58 4.99 -16.77 -1.89
CA GLY A 58 5.65 -16.00 -0.83
C GLY A 58 7.10 -15.64 -1.12
N ASN A 59 7.65 -15.98 -2.28
CA ASN A 59 9.03 -15.68 -2.64
C ASN A 59 9.11 -14.27 -3.23
N GLY A 60 9.80 -13.35 -2.53
CA GLY A 60 10.01 -11.99 -3.03
C GLY A 60 10.94 -11.95 -4.24
N ILE A 61 10.68 -11.03 -5.17
CA ILE A 61 11.47 -10.88 -6.40
C ILE A 61 11.71 -9.42 -6.77
N PRO A 62 12.88 -9.09 -7.34
CA PRO A 62 13.09 -7.82 -8.02
C PRO A 62 12.33 -7.80 -9.35
N PHE A 63 11.81 -6.64 -9.72
CA PHE A 63 11.09 -6.42 -10.98
C PHE A 63 11.53 -5.08 -11.60
N ARG A 64 11.66 -5.04 -12.92
CA ARG A 64 12.09 -3.83 -13.66
C ARG A 64 11.07 -3.35 -14.66
N GLY A 65 10.98 -2.03 -14.79
CA GLY A 65 10.29 -1.33 -15.86
C GLY A 65 8.78 -1.40 -15.71
N VAL A 66 8.22 -0.54 -14.88
CA VAL A 66 6.77 -0.40 -14.78
C VAL A 66 6.35 1.06 -14.81
N PRO A 67 5.43 1.44 -15.71
CA PRO A 67 4.93 2.81 -15.80
C PRO A 67 4.16 3.20 -14.53
N ASN A 68 3.98 4.52 -14.36
CA ASN A 68 3.01 5.03 -13.41
C ASN A 68 1.62 4.49 -13.76
N VAL A 69 0.90 4.05 -12.74
CA VAL A 69 -0.43 3.46 -12.89
C VAL A 69 -1.46 4.27 -12.14
N THR A 70 -2.65 4.31 -12.72
CA THR A 70 -3.85 4.78 -12.05
C THR A 70 -4.64 3.59 -11.55
N PHE A 71 -5.27 3.74 -10.40
CA PHE A 71 -6.16 2.74 -9.85
C PHE A 71 -7.61 3.08 -10.20
N LEU A 72 -8.35 2.08 -10.67
CA LEU A 72 -9.79 2.17 -10.86
C LEU A 72 -10.51 1.26 -9.86
N PRO A 73 -11.47 1.80 -9.10
CA PRO A 73 -12.27 1.00 -8.17
C PRO A 73 -13.17 0.07 -8.97
N GLY A 74 -13.48 -1.08 -8.40
CA GLY A 74 -14.33 -2.10 -9.02
C GLY A 74 -14.04 -3.48 -8.43
N ASP A 75 -14.87 -4.45 -8.83
CA ASP A 75 -14.68 -5.85 -8.48
C ASP A 75 -14.52 -6.69 -9.77
N PRO A 76 -13.30 -7.15 -10.11
CA PRO A 76 -12.03 -6.89 -9.42
C PRO A 76 -11.48 -5.47 -9.67
N PRO A 77 -10.63 -4.94 -8.76
CA PRO A 77 -9.96 -3.67 -8.97
C PRO A 77 -9.07 -3.72 -10.21
N THR A 78 -8.95 -2.57 -10.90
CA THR A 78 -8.24 -2.51 -12.18
C THR A 78 -7.11 -1.49 -12.13
N PHE A 79 -5.89 -1.95 -12.47
CA PHE A 79 -4.75 -1.06 -12.69
C PHE A 79 -4.75 -0.61 -14.14
N ARG A 80 -4.59 0.69 -14.36
CA ARG A 80 -4.70 1.30 -15.68
C ARG A 80 -3.49 2.19 -15.98
N THR A 81 -2.90 1.94 -17.14
CA THR A 81 -2.06 2.90 -17.89
C THR A 81 -2.90 3.52 -19.01
N PRO A 82 -2.43 4.58 -19.71
CA PRO A 82 -3.18 5.16 -20.83
C PRO A 82 -3.63 4.14 -21.90
N ASP A 83 -2.89 3.04 -22.08
CA ASP A 83 -3.12 2.07 -23.16
C ASP A 83 -3.45 0.64 -22.68
N ALA A 84 -3.49 0.39 -21.37
CA ALA A 84 -3.88 -0.91 -20.83
C ALA A 84 -4.66 -0.80 -19.52
N ALA A 85 -5.64 -1.67 -19.34
CA ALA A 85 -6.37 -1.87 -18.11
C ALA A 85 -6.29 -3.36 -17.75
N VAL A 86 -5.74 -3.67 -16.59
CA VAL A 86 -5.53 -5.05 -16.15
C VAL A 86 -6.20 -5.26 -14.79
N PRO A 87 -7.19 -6.17 -14.71
CA PRO A 87 -7.84 -6.50 -13.45
C PRO A 87 -6.90 -7.30 -12.54
N VAL A 88 -6.98 -7.06 -11.24
CA VAL A 88 -6.18 -7.74 -10.22
C VAL A 88 -7.10 -8.41 -9.21
N ARG A 89 -6.94 -9.73 -9.04
CA ARG A 89 -7.82 -10.60 -8.25
C ARG A 89 -7.24 -10.97 -6.89
N PHE A 90 -6.25 -10.24 -6.42
CA PHE A 90 -5.60 -10.45 -5.13
C PHE A 90 -5.19 -9.09 -4.55
N PRO A 91 -5.03 -8.95 -3.23
CA PRO A 91 -4.61 -7.70 -2.63
C PRO A 91 -3.19 -7.32 -3.10
N LEU A 92 -3.11 -6.23 -3.86
CA LEU A 92 -1.87 -5.72 -4.44
C LEU A 92 -1.77 -4.22 -4.18
N PHE A 93 -0.73 -3.83 -3.44
CA PHE A 93 -0.38 -2.45 -3.19
C PHE A 93 0.77 -2.07 -4.09
N PHE A 94 0.50 -1.26 -5.11
CA PHE A 94 1.43 -1.05 -6.20
C PHE A 94 1.60 0.44 -6.51
N ARG A 95 2.87 0.87 -6.50
CA ARG A 95 3.32 2.15 -7.05
C ARG A 95 4.27 1.89 -8.20
N GLY A 96 4.05 2.59 -9.32
CA GLY A 96 4.94 2.56 -10.48
C GLY A 96 6.36 3.03 -10.16
N GLY A 97 7.35 2.54 -10.90
CA GLY A 97 8.75 2.84 -10.67
C GLY A 97 9.66 2.08 -11.63
N GLU A 98 10.89 2.56 -11.78
CA GLU A 98 11.89 1.94 -12.66
C GLU A 98 12.29 0.55 -12.16
N ASP A 99 12.58 0.44 -10.87
CA ASP A 99 12.87 -0.80 -10.17
C ASP A 99 11.89 -0.96 -9.02
N LEU A 100 11.34 -2.16 -8.86
CA LEU A 100 10.38 -2.52 -7.82
C LEU A 100 10.80 -3.82 -7.14
N PHE A 101 10.55 -3.91 -5.85
CA PHE A 101 10.60 -5.18 -5.12
C PHE A 101 9.18 -5.66 -4.85
N LEU A 102 8.87 -6.86 -5.33
CA LEU A 102 7.60 -7.54 -5.09
C LEU A 102 7.77 -8.43 -3.86
N ALA A 103 6.99 -8.21 -2.82
CA ALA A 103 7.03 -9.00 -1.60
C ALA A 103 5.64 -9.32 -1.10
N ARG A 104 5.48 -10.51 -0.51
CA ARG A 104 4.25 -10.88 0.18
C ARG A 104 4.36 -10.59 1.65
N SER A 105 3.36 -9.89 2.18
CA SER A 105 3.18 -9.66 3.60
C SER A 105 1.85 -10.26 4.06
N ARG A 106 1.67 -10.33 5.38
CA ARG A 106 0.48 -10.87 6.02
C ARG A 106 0.05 -9.93 7.13
N LEU A 107 -1.25 -9.67 7.21
CA LEU A 107 -1.85 -9.08 8.41
C LEU A 107 -2.67 -10.16 9.11
N ASP A 108 -2.39 -10.34 10.39
CA ASP A 108 -3.03 -11.33 11.26
C ASP A 108 -4.01 -10.64 12.20
N MET A 109 -5.27 -11.05 12.14
CA MET A 109 -6.36 -10.52 12.97
C MET A 109 -6.63 -11.40 14.19
N GLY A 110 -5.87 -12.48 14.39
CA GLY A 110 -6.02 -13.47 15.47
C GLY A 110 -7.08 -14.55 15.22
N TRP A 111 -8.03 -14.29 14.33
CA TRP A 111 -9.06 -15.25 13.87
C TRP A 111 -9.00 -15.50 12.35
N TRP A 112 -8.33 -14.61 11.62
CA TRP A 112 -8.11 -14.73 10.20
C TRP A 112 -6.80 -14.02 9.84
N SER A 113 -6.11 -14.53 8.83
CA SER A 113 -4.95 -13.86 8.26
C SER A 113 -5.12 -13.76 6.76
N PHE A 114 -4.91 -12.57 6.22
CA PHE A 114 -4.94 -12.34 4.78
C PHE A 114 -3.55 -11.91 4.33
N SER A 115 -3.17 -12.39 3.15
CA SER A 115 -1.91 -12.03 2.53
C SER A 115 -2.15 -10.90 1.55
N TYR A 116 -1.13 -10.07 1.33
CA TYR A 116 -1.13 -9.03 0.31
C TYR A 116 0.27 -8.92 -0.30
N VAL A 117 0.35 -8.41 -1.52
CA VAL A 117 1.62 -8.14 -2.19
C VAL A 117 1.86 -6.64 -2.22
N THR A 118 3.07 -6.22 -1.89
CA THR A 118 3.54 -4.86 -2.11
C THR A 118 4.51 -4.85 -3.28
N ALA A 119 4.33 -3.90 -4.19
CA ALA A 119 5.29 -3.57 -5.22
C ALA A 119 5.91 -2.22 -4.87
N THR A 120 7.09 -2.27 -4.23
CA THR A 120 7.71 -1.13 -3.58
C THR A 120 8.96 -0.68 -4.33
N PRO A 121 9.05 0.59 -4.75
CA PRO A 121 10.28 1.12 -5.35
C PRO A 121 11.36 1.34 -4.29
N ARG A 122 12.54 1.80 -4.72
CA ARG A 122 13.54 2.34 -3.78
C ARG A 122 12.90 3.43 -2.94
N LEU A 123 12.99 3.30 -1.62
CA LEU A 123 12.33 4.21 -0.70
C LEU A 123 13.19 4.41 0.56
N ARG A 124 13.31 5.67 1.01
CA ARG A 124 13.90 5.99 2.31
C ARG A 124 12.81 6.50 3.25
N VAL A 125 12.63 5.85 4.38
CA VAL A 125 11.66 6.25 5.40
C VAL A 125 12.42 6.79 6.60
N LEU A 126 12.16 8.06 6.94
CA LEU A 126 12.80 8.75 8.05
C LEU A 126 11.77 9.00 9.15
N PHE A 127 12.06 8.59 10.38
CA PHE A 127 11.18 8.80 11.51
C PHE A 127 11.59 10.01 12.35
N SER A 128 10.62 10.82 12.76
CA SER A 128 10.78 11.93 13.70
C SER A 128 9.74 11.82 14.82
N PRO A 129 9.94 10.93 15.82
CA PRO A 129 8.94 10.69 16.85
C PRO A 129 9.03 11.73 17.97
N VAL A 130 8.37 12.87 17.81
CA VAL A 130 8.29 13.96 18.81
C VAL A 130 7.69 13.52 20.14
N VAL A 131 6.87 12.46 20.15
CA VAL A 131 6.28 11.87 21.37
C VAL A 131 7.04 10.67 21.92
N GLY A 132 8.14 10.23 21.30
CA GLY A 132 8.98 9.13 21.77
C GLY A 132 8.35 7.73 21.73
N ASP A 133 7.28 7.53 20.95
CA ASP A 133 6.65 6.21 20.77
C ASP A 133 7.44 5.35 19.76
N TRP A 134 8.53 4.77 20.25
CA TRP A 134 9.42 3.93 19.46
C TRP A 134 8.80 2.56 19.14
N GLN A 135 7.85 2.08 19.94
CA GLN A 135 7.14 0.85 19.62
C GLN A 135 6.27 1.05 18.38
N GLN A 136 5.52 2.15 18.31
CA GLN A 136 4.75 2.48 17.11
C GLN A 136 5.64 2.60 15.86
N VAL A 137 6.85 3.17 15.99
CA VAL A 137 7.83 3.21 14.90
C VAL A 137 8.19 1.79 14.43
N ARG A 138 8.49 0.86 15.35
CA ARG A 138 8.80 -0.55 15.02
C ARG A 138 7.63 -1.25 14.33
N ASP A 139 6.40 -0.98 14.78
CA ASP A 139 5.19 -1.55 14.19
C ASP A 139 5.00 -1.06 12.75
N ILE A 140 5.21 0.25 12.50
CA ILE A 140 5.19 0.84 11.15
C ILE A 140 6.25 0.20 10.24
N VAL A 141 7.49 0.07 10.72
CA VAL A 141 8.60 -0.55 9.96
C VAL A 141 8.26 -2.00 9.58
N SER A 142 7.55 -2.72 10.44
CA SER A 142 7.15 -4.11 10.20
C SER A 142 6.14 -4.29 9.06
N ALA A 143 5.46 -3.22 8.62
CA ALA A 143 4.53 -3.27 7.50
C ALA A 143 5.19 -3.14 6.11
N PHE A 144 6.45 -2.70 6.05
CA PHE A 144 7.22 -2.61 4.81
C PHE A 144 7.83 -3.97 4.41
N PRO A 145 8.32 -4.14 3.17
CA PRO A 145 9.03 -5.36 2.79
C PRO A 145 10.45 -5.42 3.38
N ASP A 146 10.91 -6.62 3.72
CA ASP A 146 12.31 -6.89 4.07
C ASP A 146 13.16 -7.01 2.79
N THR A 147 14.05 -6.07 2.55
CA THR A 147 14.87 -6.00 1.33
C THR A 147 16.32 -6.42 1.54
N GLU A 148 16.69 -7.02 2.68
CA GLU A 148 18.11 -7.19 3.11
C GLU A 148 19.04 -7.77 2.04
N PHE A 149 18.51 -8.64 1.17
CA PHE A 149 19.25 -9.32 0.11
C PHE A 149 18.80 -8.98 -1.32
N PHE A 150 17.99 -7.93 -1.48
CA PHE A 150 17.34 -7.59 -2.74
C PHE A 150 17.49 -6.10 -3.09
N ASP A 151 17.44 -5.81 -4.39
CA ASP A 151 17.27 -4.46 -4.93
C ASP A 151 15.90 -4.35 -5.60
N PRO A 152 15.22 -3.20 -5.56
CA PRO A 152 15.61 -1.97 -4.86
C PRO A 152 15.49 -2.07 -3.32
N LYS A 153 16.23 -1.21 -2.62
CA LYS A 153 16.27 -1.15 -1.16
C LYS A 153 15.18 -0.26 -0.57
N VAL A 154 14.58 -0.72 0.54
CA VAL A 154 13.75 0.08 1.44
C VAL A 154 14.52 0.29 2.74
N THR A 155 14.92 1.53 3.00
CA THR A 155 15.80 1.85 4.14
C THR A 155 15.13 2.77 5.15
N PHE A 156 15.52 2.64 6.40
CA PHE A 156 14.95 3.35 7.53
C PHE A 156 16.01 4.16 8.27
N GLY A 157 15.63 5.34 8.74
CA GLY A 157 16.49 6.23 9.52
C GLY A 157 15.68 7.08 10.51
N VAL A 158 16.39 7.83 11.33
CA VAL A 158 15.82 8.76 12.31
C VAL A 158 16.25 10.18 11.99
N CYS A 159 15.35 11.16 12.13
CA CYS A 159 15.72 12.56 12.18
C CYS A 159 15.72 13.04 13.62
N ASP A 160 16.88 13.43 14.15
CA ASP A 160 17.07 13.86 15.54
C ASP A 160 16.99 15.40 15.68
N GLY A 161 16.19 16.04 14.83
CA GLY A 161 16.10 17.49 14.71
C GLY A 161 16.81 17.98 13.46
N THR A 162 18.08 18.36 13.57
CA THR A 162 18.83 18.95 12.44
C THR A 162 19.61 17.93 11.62
N GLN A 163 19.78 16.69 12.09
CA GLN A 163 20.56 15.66 11.40
C GLN A 163 19.70 14.45 11.01
N LEU A 164 20.05 13.87 9.87
CA LEU A 164 19.51 12.58 9.43
C LEU A 164 20.46 11.48 9.86
N ARG A 165 19.93 10.53 10.63
CA ARG A 165 20.62 9.36 11.17
C ARG A 165 20.19 8.14 10.39
N GLU A 166 20.84 7.95 9.25
CA GLU A 166 20.52 6.85 8.32
C GLU A 166 21.47 5.66 8.51
N GLN A 167 22.72 5.90 8.90
CA GLN A 167 23.76 4.87 9.07
C GLN A 167 23.73 4.20 10.45
N LEU A 168 22.59 3.62 10.83
CA LEU A 168 22.38 3.07 12.17
C LEU A 168 22.76 1.59 12.30
N CYS A 169 22.82 0.85 11.19
CA CYS A 169 23.10 -0.58 11.17
C CYS A 169 24.55 -0.81 10.78
N THR A 170 25.45 -0.80 11.78
CA THR A 170 26.90 -1.02 11.57
C THR A 170 27.53 -0.04 10.57
N GLY A 171 27.10 1.22 10.58
CA GLY A 171 27.58 2.25 9.65
C GLY A 171 26.94 2.21 8.25
N GLN A 172 25.92 1.37 8.05
CA GLN A 172 25.14 1.28 6.83
C GLN A 172 23.68 1.66 7.07
N ALA A 173 22.97 1.96 5.96
CA ALA A 173 21.54 2.21 5.98
C ALA A 173 20.80 0.98 6.51
N CYS A 174 19.91 1.17 7.48
CA CYS A 174 19.15 0.06 8.01
C CYS A 174 18.02 -0.35 7.08
N GLU A 175 17.81 -1.64 6.95
CA GLU A 175 16.64 -2.24 6.32
C GLU A 175 15.69 -2.74 7.41
N GLN A 176 14.56 -3.35 7.04
CA GLN A 176 13.45 -3.61 7.97
C GLN A 176 13.91 -4.25 9.29
N ARG A 177 14.55 -5.43 9.21
CA ARG A 177 14.95 -6.19 10.39
C ARG A 177 16.00 -5.45 11.20
N GLY A 178 17.04 -4.97 10.53
CA GLY A 178 18.12 -4.23 11.17
C GLY A 178 17.63 -3.03 11.96
N PHE A 179 16.71 -2.24 11.39
CA PHE A 179 16.14 -1.07 12.07
C PHE A 179 15.23 -1.46 13.24
N ARG A 180 14.36 -2.45 13.05
CA ARG A 180 13.40 -2.91 14.07
C ARG A 180 14.10 -3.48 15.30
N ASP A 181 15.31 -3.98 15.18
CA ASP A 181 16.04 -4.59 16.29
C ASP A 181 16.97 -3.58 17.01
N LEU A 182 17.06 -2.32 16.55
CA LEU A 182 17.86 -1.28 17.20
C LEU A 182 17.28 -0.86 18.55
N PRO A 183 18.10 -0.55 19.57
CA PRO A 183 17.63 0.02 20.84
C PRO A 183 17.36 1.54 20.71
N LEU A 184 16.37 1.92 19.90
CA LEU A 184 16.05 3.30 19.53
C LEU A 184 15.85 4.23 20.73
N GLU A 185 15.20 3.74 21.80
CA GLU A 185 14.91 4.47 23.03
C GLU A 185 16.19 4.95 23.72
N GLY A 186 17.25 4.13 23.69
CA GLY A 186 18.56 4.48 24.28
C GLY A 186 19.41 5.35 23.37
N LEU A 187 19.26 5.22 22.05
CA LEU A 187 20.01 5.99 21.05
C LEU A 187 19.47 7.40 20.86
N PHE A 188 18.14 7.57 21.02
CA PHE A 188 17.43 8.82 20.75
C PHE A 188 16.51 9.20 21.93
N PRO A 189 17.09 9.54 23.10
CA PRO A 189 16.32 9.88 24.30
C PRO A 189 15.66 11.26 24.22
N ALA A 190 16.17 12.14 23.36
CA ALA A 190 15.62 13.47 23.11
C ALA A 190 14.91 13.49 21.75
N VAL A 191 13.67 13.96 21.75
CA VAL A 191 12.80 13.98 20.58
C VAL A 191 12.52 15.43 20.20
N ALA A 192 12.85 15.80 18.96
CA ALA A 192 12.68 17.14 18.43
C ALA A 192 12.09 17.08 17.02
N PRO A 193 11.31 18.09 16.60
CA PRO A 193 10.80 18.15 15.23
C PRO A 193 11.96 18.19 14.21
N CYS A 194 11.84 17.37 13.17
CA CYS A 194 12.83 17.35 12.09
C CYS A 194 12.86 18.67 11.31
N THR A 195 14.00 19.34 11.30
CA THR A 195 14.31 20.55 10.52
C THR A 195 15.36 20.30 9.43
N ALA A 196 15.94 19.11 9.36
CA ALA A 196 16.86 18.71 8.31
C ALA A 196 16.26 18.83 6.90
N LEU A 197 17.14 19.01 5.90
CA LEU A 197 16.78 18.95 4.49
C LEU A 197 16.58 17.48 4.10
N LEU A 198 15.43 17.15 3.51
CA LEU A 198 15.09 15.78 3.13
C LEU A 198 15.56 15.50 1.69
N PRO A 199 16.18 14.32 1.43
CA PRO A 199 16.40 13.84 0.07
C PRO A 199 15.08 13.69 -0.71
N ALA A 200 15.14 13.78 -2.04
CA ALA A 200 13.95 13.71 -2.90
C ALA A 200 13.23 12.34 -2.85
N ASP A 201 13.96 11.27 -2.56
CA ASP A 201 13.45 9.90 -2.41
C ASP A 201 13.17 9.50 -0.94
N ALA A 202 13.17 10.49 -0.04
CA ALA A 202 12.90 10.28 1.38
C ALA A 202 11.50 10.75 1.78
N ILE A 203 10.85 9.95 2.62
CA ILE A 203 9.58 10.28 3.24
C ILE A 203 9.80 10.44 4.74
N LEU A 204 9.43 11.60 5.27
CA LEU A 204 9.44 11.87 6.70
C LEU A 204 8.10 11.43 7.31
N ILE A 205 8.17 10.52 8.28
CA ILE A 205 7.06 10.14 9.15
C ILE A 205 7.30 10.76 10.53
N THR A 206 6.45 11.71 10.89
CA THR A 206 6.49 12.40 12.18
C THR A 206 5.45 11.79 13.11
N LEU A 207 5.84 11.39 14.32
CA LEU A 207 4.86 11.00 15.36
C LEU A 207 4.77 12.16 16.35
N SER A 208 3.61 12.80 16.45
CA SER A 208 3.41 14.00 17.25
C SER A 208 2.01 14.04 17.82
N SER A 209 1.82 14.59 19.02
CA SER A 209 0.49 14.84 19.58
C SER A 209 -0.30 15.89 18.80
N SER A 210 0.36 16.68 17.95
CA SER A 210 -0.27 17.68 17.08
C SER A 210 0.44 17.79 15.73
N CYS A 211 -0.34 17.98 14.65
CA CYS A 211 0.15 18.01 13.27
C CYS A 211 -0.33 19.25 12.50
N PRO A 212 0.04 20.48 12.91
CA PRO A 212 -0.47 21.69 12.28
C PRO A 212 0.06 21.92 10.85
N GLN A 213 1.29 21.51 10.57
CA GLN A 213 1.95 21.67 9.25
C GLN A 213 2.91 20.50 8.98
N PRO A 214 2.41 19.37 8.47
CA PRO A 214 3.26 18.23 8.13
C PRO A 214 4.21 18.54 6.96
N ARG A 215 5.50 18.19 7.09
CA ARG A 215 6.51 18.23 6.00
C ARG A 215 6.58 16.92 5.19
N GLY A 216 5.63 16.03 5.41
CA GLY A 216 5.57 14.65 4.95
C GLY A 216 4.31 14.01 5.50
N VAL A 217 4.44 12.84 6.14
CA VAL A 217 3.36 12.23 6.91
C VAL A 217 3.50 12.60 8.37
N CYS A 218 2.44 13.12 9.00
CA CYS A 218 2.39 13.33 10.44
C CYS A 218 1.28 12.50 11.08
N LEU A 219 1.61 11.76 12.11
CA LEU A 219 0.73 10.85 12.82
C LEU A 219 0.48 11.41 14.21
N THR A 220 -0.79 11.51 14.59
CA THR A 220 -1.16 11.52 15.99
C THR A 220 -1.24 10.09 16.50
N PRO A 221 -0.70 9.79 17.69
CA PRO A 221 -0.81 8.46 18.27
C PRO A 221 -2.26 7.97 18.31
N PRO A 222 -2.47 6.64 18.24
CA PRO A 222 -3.80 6.08 18.40
C PRO A 222 -4.40 6.45 19.76
N ASP A 223 -5.71 6.66 19.78
CA ASP A 223 -6.45 6.78 21.03
C ASP A 223 -6.68 5.42 21.71
N ALA A 224 -7.46 5.40 22.80
CA ALA A 224 -7.80 4.17 23.51
C ALA A 224 -8.57 3.15 22.66
N GLY A 225 -9.19 3.58 21.56
CA GLY A 225 -9.87 2.71 20.59
C GLY A 225 -8.92 2.15 19.52
N GLY A 226 -7.64 2.51 19.54
CA GLY A 226 -6.65 2.07 18.56
C GLY A 226 -6.71 2.85 17.24
N ILE A 227 -7.40 3.99 17.20
CA ILE A 227 -7.51 4.82 15.99
C ILE A 227 -6.60 6.03 16.14
N GLY A 228 -5.68 6.20 15.20
CA GLY A 228 -4.89 7.42 15.09
C GLY A 228 -5.35 8.29 13.93
N THR A 229 -4.85 9.53 13.89
CA THR A 229 -5.10 10.45 12.77
C THR A 229 -3.80 10.72 12.04
N LEU A 230 -3.87 10.77 10.72
CA LEU A 230 -2.76 10.99 9.83
C LEU A 230 -3.00 12.25 9.02
N PHE A 231 -1.97 13.08 8.90
CA PHE A 231 -1.99 14.34 8.17
C PHE A 231 -0.90 14.34 7.10
N SER A 232 -1.24 14.87 5.92
CA SER A 232 -0.33 15.08 4.80
C SER A 232 -0.08 16.56 4.59
N ALA A 233 1.07 16.91 4.02
CA ALA A 233 1.32 18.27 3.51
C ALA A 233 0.24 18.71 2.51
N ASP A 234 -0.23 17.78 1.68
CA ASP A 234 -1.03 18.07 0.49
C ASP A 234 -2.55 17.89 0.71
N ARG A 235 -2.97 17.45 1.90
CA ARG A 235 -4.39 17.22 2.21
C ARG A 235 -4.81 17.94 3.48
N ALA A 236 -5.79 18.85 3.34
CA ALA A 236 -6.32 19.65 4.44
C ALA A 236 -7.11 18.83 5.48
N LEU A 237 -7.64 17.67 5.10
CA LEU A 237 -8.38 16.75 5.97
C LEU A 237 -7.50 15.54 6.30
N GLY A 238 -7.36 15.25 7.59
CA GLY A 238 -6.65 14.07 8.05
C GLY A 238 -7.37 12.76 7.71
N TYR A 239 -6.62 11.67 7.58
CA TYR A 239 -7.14 10.31 7.48
C TYR A 239 -7.17 9.66 8.86
N TYR A 240 -8.06 8.70 9.08
CA TYR A 240 -7.97 7.81 10.21
C TYR A 240 -7.16 6.57 9.83
N TYR A 241 -6.18 6.19 10.64
CA TYR A 241 -5.44 4.94 10.47
C TYR A 241 -5.71 4.02 11.65
N LYS A 242 -5.78 2.72 11.37
CA LYS A 242 -6.12 1.68 12.36
C LYS A 242 -5.02 0.64 12.54
N ASP A 243 -4.09 0.58 11.59
CA ASP A 243 -3.02 -0.41 11.57
C ASP A 243 -1.75 0.16 10.91
N PRO A 244 -0.57 -0.46 11.14
CA PRO A 244 0.68 -0.03 10.51
C PRO A 244 0.69 -0.09 8.98
N VAL A 245 -0.15 -0.95 8.38
CA VAL A 245 -0.24 -1.11 6.92
C VAL A 245 -0.90 0.11 6.27
N ASP A 246 -1.82 0.78 6.95
CA ASP A 246 -2.38 2.08 6.52
C ASP A 246 -1.27 3.13 6.33
N VAL A 247 -0.34 3.22 7.29
CA VAL A 247 0.79 4.17 7.23
C VAL A 247 1.76 3.78 6.10
N ALA A 248 2.07 2.48 5.99
CA ALA A 248 2.93 1.97 4.91
C ALA A 248 2.31 2.19 3.53
N ALA A 249 1.00 2.00 3.37
CA ALA A 249 0.29 2.25 2.11
C ALA A 249 0.41 3.71 1.67
N LEU A 250 0.33 4.66 2.61
CA LEU A 250 0.52 6.09 2.30
C LEU A 250 1.96 6.44 1.98
N ALA A 251 2.92 5.90 2.75
CA ALA A 251 4.33 6.11 2.46
C ALA A 251 4.72 5.51 1.09
N ILE A 252 4.28 4.28 0.80
CA ILE A 252 4.54 3.64 -0.48
C ILE A 252 3.81 4.39 -1.59
N GLY A 253 2.51 4.65 -1.48
CA GLY A 253 1.69 5.23 -2.54
C GLY A 253 1.90 6.71 -2.80
N GLY A 254 2.47 7.45 -1.83
CA GLY A 254 2.40 8.90 -1.83
C GLY A 254 0.99 9.40 -1.53
N ILE A 255 0.84 10.71 -1.42
CA ILE A 255 -0.45 11.36 -1.16
C ILE A 255 -0.79 12.11 -2.43
N SER A 256 -1.65 11.51 -3.27
CA SER A 256 -2.07 12.11 -4.53
C SER A 256 -3.07 13.24 -4.28
N ASP A 257 -3.14 14.16 -5.24
CA ASP A 257 -4.12 15.24 -5.27
C ASP A 257 -5.56 14.68 -5.18
N VAL A 258 -6.47 15.54 -4.72
CA VAL A 258 -7.86 15.31 -4.27
C VAL A 258 -8.79 14.58 -5.28
N THR A 259 -8.30 14.20 -6.46
CA THR A 259 -9.11 13.61 -7.54
C THR A 259 -8.80 12.14 -7.88
N GLU A 260 -7.71 11.56 -7.33
CA GLU A 260 -7.37 10.15 -7.56
C GLU A 260 -7.41 9.33 -6.26
N LEU A 261 -7.83 8.06 -6.37
CA LEU A 261 -7.78 7.12 -5.24
C LEU A 261 -6.34 6.94 -4.79
N THR A 262 -6.08 7.17 -3.51
CA THR A 262 -4.77 6.91 -2.92
C THR A 262 -4.57 5.42 -2.70
N LEU A 263 -3.32 4.96 -2.62
CA LEU A 263 -3.02 3.55 -2.29
C LEU A 263 -3.63 3.12 -0.94
N PHE A 264 -3.86 4.09 -0.04
CA PHE A 264 -4.59 3.90 1.20
C PHE A 264 -6.06 3.54 0.98
N ASP A 265 -6.75 4.26 0.07
CA ASP A 265 -8.13 3.96 -0.28
C ASP A 265 -8.24 2.57 -0.92
N VAL A 266 -7.31 2.24 -1.83
CA VAL A 266 -7.19 0.91 -2.43
C VAL A 266 -7.03 -0.18 -1.38
N LYS A 267 -6.12 0.05 -0.42
CA LYS A 267 -5.87 -0.90 0.67
C LYS A 267 -7.12 -1.14 1.49
N ASN A 268 -7.84 -0.09 1.87
CA ASN A 268 -9.04 -0.21 2.71
C ASN A 268 -10.19 -0.90 1.97
N GLU A 269 -10.36 -0.67 0.68
CA GLU A 269 -11.38 -1.36 -0.10
C GLU A 269 -11.02 -2.84 -0.33
N GLN A 270 -9.75 -3.15 -0.65
CA GLN A 270 -9.31 -4.54 -0.75
C GLN A 270 -9.47 -5.28 0.59
N PHE A 271 -9.09 -4.63 1.70
CA PHE A 271 -9.24 -5.19 3.03
C PHE A 271 -10.70 -5.43 3.41
N ARG A 272 -11.60 -4.51 3.05
CA ARG A 272 -13.05 -4.67 3.22
C ARG A 272 -13.56 -5.91 2.51
N THR A 273 -13.22 -6.08 1.23
CA THR A 273 -13.65 -7.22 0.41
C THR A 273 -13.15 -8.54 0.99
N GLU A 274 -11.88 -8.61 1.39
CA GLU A 274 -11.29 -9.80 2.01
C GLU A 274 -11.95 -10.14 3.36
N LEU A 275 -12.24 -9.13 4.19
CA LEU A 275 -12.94 -9.35 5.46
C LEU A 275 -14.37 -9.86 5.26
N ARG A 276 -15.11 -9.35 4.27
CA ARG A 276 -16.46 -9.83 3.94
C ARG A 276 -16.42 -11.30 3.50
N LEU A 277 -15.48 -11.65 2.62
CA LEU A 277 -15.30 -13.02 2.16
C LEU A 277 -14.91 -13.96 3.31
N ALA A 278 -13.98 -13.54 4.17
CA ALA A 278 -13.58 -14.30 5.35
C ALA A 278 -14.76 -14.53 6.30
N ALA A 279 -15.56 -13.49 6.55
CA ALA A 279 -16.73 -13.59 7.40
C ALA A 279 -17.77 -14.57 6.83
N GLU A 280 -18.05 -14.51 5.53
CA GLU A 280 -18.98 -15.41 4.84
C GLU A 280 -18.51 -16.88 4.91
N VAL A 281 -17.22 -17.13 4.64
CA VAL A 281 -16.63 -18.47 4.67
C VAL A 281 -16.72 -19.06 6.08
N LEU A 282 -16.32 -18.30 7.11
CA LEU A 282 -16.37 -18.76 8.49
C LEU A 282 -17.79 -18.96 8.99
N ARG A 283 -18.71 -18.04 8.64
CA ARG A 283 -20.14 -18.16 8.95
C ARG A 283 -20.70 -19.47 8.40
N THR A 284 -20.41 -19.76 7.13
CA THR A 284 -20.82 -21.00 6.46
C THR A 284 -20.23 -22.23 7.15
N ARG A 285 -18.93 -22.21 7.47
CA ARG A 285 -18.26 -23.29 8.21
C ARG A 285 -18.92 -23.55 9.56
N ILE A 286 -19.16 -22.51 10.36
CA ILE A 286 -19.77 -22.62 11.69
C ILE A 286 -21.17 -23.25 11.58
N LEU A 287 -21.98 -22.80 10.63
CA LEU A 287 -23.33 -23.35 10.41
C LEU A 287 -23.30 -24.84 10.02
N LEU A 288 -22.27 -25.28 9.28
CA LEU A 288 -22.08 -26.69 8.91
C LEU A 288 -21.61 -27.55 10.08
N ILE A 289 -20.72 -27.05 10.94
CA ILE A 289 -20.15 -27.83 12.05
C ILE A 289 -21.04 -27.83 13.30
N THR A 290 -21.78 -26.76 13.56
CA THR A 290 -22.58 -26.57 14.80
C THR A 290 -23.53 -27.75 15.08
N PRO A 291 -24.25 -28.32 14.09
CA PRO A 291 -25.10 -29.49 14.31
C PRO A 291 -24.36 -30.73 14.81
N SER A 292 -23.06 -30.85 14.54
CA SER A 292 -22.22 -31.99 14.94
C SER A 292 -21.89 -31.99 16.43
N PHE A 293 -22.05 -30.86 17.13
CA PHE A 293 -21.82 -30.77 18.56
C PHE A 293 -23.07 -31.19 19.35
N PRO A 294 -22.95 -32.01 20.41
CA PRO A 294 -24.06 -32.29 21.33
C PRO A 294 -24.68 -31.02 21.92
N ALA A 295 -25.97 -31.05 22.27
CA ALA A 295 -26.67 -29.90 22.87
C ALA A 295 -26.04 -29.37 24.16
N ILE A 296 -25.42 -30.26 24.93
CA ILE A 296 -24.72 -29.95 26.17
C ILE A 296 -23.26 -29.52 25.95
N SER A 297 -22.78 -29.44 24.71
CA SER A 297 -21.40 -29.10 24.41
C SER A 297 -21.08 -27.66 24.84
N PRO A 298 -19.95 -27.44 25.55
CA PRO A 298 -19.49 -26.10 25.88
C PRO A 298 -19.07 -25.27 24.65
N CYS A 299 -18.91 -25.90 23.48
CA CYS A 299 -18.61 -25.21 22.21
C CYS A 299 -19.82 -24.49 21.62
N ARG A 300 -21.06 -24.97 21.85
CA ARG A 300 -22.26 -24.39 21.22
C ARG A 300 -22.49 -22.90 21.55
N PRO A 301 -22.42 -22.44 22.81
CA PRO A 301 -22.59 -21.02 23.11
C PRO A 301 -21.49 -20.15 22.50
N ASP A 302 -20.25 -20.62 22.48
CA ASP A 302 -19.12 -19.88 21.89
C ASP A 302 -19.23 -19.80 20.35
N LEU A 303 -19.66 -20.88 19.70
CA LEU A 303 -19.92 -20.88 18.25
C LEU A 303 -21.06 -19.92 17.91
N ALA A 304 -22.10 -19.85 18.75
CA ALA A 304 -23.19 -18.90 18.59
C ALA A 304 -22.72 -17.44 18.80
N ALA A 305 -21.85 -17.19 19.79
CA ALA A 305 -21.26 -15.88 20.02
C ALA A 305 -20.38 -15.46 18.84
N PHE A 306 -19.49 -16.35 18.37
CA PHE A 306 -18.64 -16.10 17.21
C PHE A 306 -19.47 -15.85 15.94
N LEU A 307 -20.54 -16.62 15.72
CA LEU A 307 -21.49 -16.38 14.63
C LEU A 307 -22.17 -15.01 14.72
N GLY A 308 -22.58 -14.59 15.92
CA GLY A 308 -23.17 -13.27 16.17
C GLY A 308 -22.18 -12.14 15.87
N SER A 309 -20.92 -12.29 16.28
CA SER A 309 -19.86 -11.33 15.97
C SER A 309 -19.57 -11.24 14.46
N LEU A 310 -19.61 -12.36 13.74
CA LEU A 310 -19.45 -12.38 12.27
C LEU A 310 -20.59 -11.61 11.57
N GLN A 311 -21.83 -11.79 12.02
CA GLN A 311 -22.98 -11.04 11.49
C GLN A 311 -22.87 -9.53 11.77
N GLY A 312 -22.39 -9.16 12.96
CA GLY A 312 -22.11 -7.77 13.31
C GLY A 312 -21.06 -7.13 12.40
N LEU A 313 -19.98 -7.88 12.11
CA LEU A 313 -18.94 -7.44 11.18
C LEU A 313 -19.50 -7.24 9.76
N GLU A 314 -20.30 -8.17 9.24
CA GLU A 314 -20.92 -8.05 7.91
C GLU A 314 -21.79 -6.79 7.78
N ALA A 315 -22.52 -6.42 8.84
CA ALA A 315 -23.32 -5.20 8.87
C ALA A 315 -22.48 -3.93 8.78
N ILE A 316 -21.36 -3.87 9.51
CA ILE A 316 -20.42 -2.74 9.48
C ILE A 316 -19.77 -2.62 8.10
N LEU A 317 -19.32 -3.74 7.53
CA LEU A 317 -18.70 -3.77 6.21
C LEU A 317 -19.69 -3.49 5.07
N GLY A 318 -21.00 -3.47 5.35
CA GLY A 318 -22.03 -3.05 4.40
C GLY A 318 -22.03 -1.54 4.12
N ASP A 319 -21.50 -0.72 5.03
CA ASP A 319 -21.38 0.73 4.85
C ASP A 319 -20.16 1.07 3.96
N GLU A 320 -20.38 1.84 2.89
CA GLU A 320 -19.31 2.28 1.99
C GLU A 320 -18.39 3.33 2.64
N ALA A 321 -18.88 4.09 3.61
CA ALA A 321 -18.11 5.11 4.32
C ALA A 321 -17.46 4.58 5.62
N TYR A 322 -17.39 3.26 5.81
CA TYR A 322 -17.02 2.67 7.11
C TYR A 322 -15.66 3.11 7.65
N TYR A 323 -14.73 3.50 6.76
CA TYR A 323 -13.37 3.91 7.11
C TYR A 323 -13.15 5.43 7.06
N GLU A 324 -14.09 6.19 6.49
CA GLU A 324 -14.01 7.66 6.41
C GLU A 324 -14.49 8.32 7.71
N GLN A 325 -15.36 7.63 8.44
CA GLN A 325 -15.98 8.13 9.66
C GLN A 325 -15.39 7.46 10.88
N TYR A 326 -14.91 8.26 11.83
CA TYR A 326 -14.37 7.77 13.10
C TYR A 326 -15.31 6.79 13.83
N PRO A 327 -16.63 7.04 13.98
CA PRO A 327 -17.52 6.09 14.66
C PRO A 327 -17.63 4.74 13.97
N SER A 328 -17.66 4.71 12.64
CA SER A 328 -17.74 3.48 11.85
C SER A 328 -16.44 2.68 11.96
N LEU A 329 -15.29 3.35 11.97
CA LEU A 329 -13.99 2.72 12.16
C LEU A 329 -13.85 2.15 13.58
N GLN A 330 -14.36 2.86 14.59
CA GLN A 330 -14.39 2.40 15.97
C GLN A 330 -15.28 1.15 16.12
N ALA A 331 -16.45 1.15 15.48
CA ALA A 331 -17.32 -0.02 15.45
C ALA A 331 -16.62 -1.22 14.80
N LEU A 332 -15.90 -0.99 13.69
CA LEU A 332 -15.11 -2.04 13.03
C LEU A 332 -14.06 -2.63 13.96
N LEU A 333 -13.23 -1.81 14.60
CA LEU A 333 -12.17 -2.30 15.48
C LEU A 333 -12.74 -3.04 16.69
N SER A 334 -13.86 -2.56 17.25
CA SER A 334 -14.59 -3.28 18.31
C SER A 334 -15.05 -4.66 17.82
N ALA A 335 -15.69 -4.74 16.66
CA ALA A 335 -16.19 -6.00 16.10
C ALA A 335 -15.04 -6.99 15.80
N LEU A 336 -13.90 -6.50 15.30
CA LEU A 336 -12.71 -7.32 15.08
C LEU A 336 -12.11 -7.83 16.40
N GLY A 337 -12.12 -7.00 17.46
CA GLY A 337 -11.72 -7.40 18.81
C GLY A 337 -12.64 -8.46 19.41
N ASP A 338 -13.95 -8.31 19.26
CA ASP A 338 -14.94 -9.29 19.72
C ASP A 338 -14.78 -10.62 18.99
N LEU A 339 -14.55 -10.59 17.67
CA LEU A 339 -14.26 -11.79 16.87
C LEU A 339 -13.01 -12.50 17.35
N ARG A 340 -11.92 -11.75 17.59
CA ARG A 340 -10.69 -12.31 18.13
C ARG A 340 -10.92 -12.97 19.48
N ALA A 341 -11.58 -12.30 20.41
CA ALA A 341 -11.86 -12.85 21.74
C ALA A 341 -12.74 -14.11 21.68
N ALA A 342 -13.76 -14.11 20.83
CA ALA A 342 -14.62 -15.27 20.62
C ALA A 342 -13.85 -16.44 19.99
N HIS A 343 -12.97 -16.18 19.03
CA HIS A 343 -12.09 -17.19 18.43
C HIS A 343 -11.09 -17.76 19.44
N GLU A 344 -10.44 -16.92 20.25
CA GLU A 344 -9.53 -17.34 21.32
C GLU A 344 -10.27 -18.22 22.36
N SER A 345 -11.52 -17.90 22.68
CA SER A 345 -12.36 -18.75 23.55
C SER A 345 -12.66 -20.11 22.93
N LEU A 346 -12.98 -20.16 21.63
CA LEU A 346 -13.17 -21.41 20.89
C LEU A 346 -11.90 -22.26 20.89
N ALA A 347 -10.75 -21.65 20.57
CA ALA A 347 -9.45 -22.34 20.54
C ALA A 347 -9.06 -22.87 21.93
N ALA A 348 -9.28 -22.09 22.99
CA ALA A 348 -9.00 -22.52 24.37
C ALA A 348 -9.83 -23.75 24.80
N LYS A 349 -10.98 -23.98 24.17
CA LYS A 349 -11.86 -25.12 24.43
C LYS A 349 -11.69 -26.26 23.42
N GLY A 350 -10.82 -26.11 22.42
CA GLY A 350 -10.66 -27.06 21.30
C GLY A 350 -11.92 -27.14 20.44
N CYS A 351 -12.50 -25.99 20.10
CA CYS A 351 -13.72 -25.86 19.31
C CYS A 351 -13.50 -25.12 17.97
N ASP A 352 -12.26 -24.79 17.62
CA ASP A 352 -11.84 -23.99 16.46
C ASP A 352 -11.68 -24.79 15.15
N TYR A 353 -12.16 -26.04 15.13
CA TYR A 353 -12.00 -27.03 14.04
C TYR A 353 -12.86 -26.82 12.79
#